data_AF-A0A2V5M164-F1
#
_entry.id   AF-A0A2V5M164-F1
#
_cell.length_a   1.000
_cell.length_b   1.000
_cell.length_c   1.000
_cell.angle_alpha   90.00
_cell.angle_beta   90.00
_cell.angle_gamma   90.00
#
_symmetry.space_group_name_H-M   'P 1'
#
loop_
_entity.id
_entity.type
_entity.pdbx_description
1 polymer ?
#
loop_
_entity_poly.entity_id
_entity_poly.type
_entity_poly.pdbx_seq_one_letter_code
_entity_poly.pdbx_strand_id
1 'polypeptide(L)'
;IYLLFSFVVSALNEFWLTYLDKRADFLKQGLEQLLQDPEKVRQVLEHGLVDALSRSTNGTPSYIGVEPFTAAVLDVIKSADPNTVRKISDFQTSIAALPNSKLKQSLTAILDSAENDLASFKKGIGDWYERSMDRVTGWYKRYAQKWLLGLALGLAVLCNVDTIHIIRVLSSNPQLLADTVNQAVNTVKAATSHAGANSSTAPAIEPAPNTTEDATQAVSRLVNTANVAMNNLTNVGVPIGWSESQWQYLRDPGHLFSAVLGWFLTGLAASLGAPFWFDTLQRFINVRSNGRSPDEKDIGTKETS
;
A
#
# COMPACT_ATOMS: atom_id res chain seq x y z
N ILE A 1 10.96 16.42 -8.82
CA ILE A 1 11.83 15.22 -8.93
C ILE A 1 11.28 14.08 -8.06
N TYR A 2 11.27 14.19 -6.73
CA TYR A 2 10.82 13.10 -5.85
C TYR A 2 9.38 12.65 -6.08
N LEU A 3 8.42 13.58 -6.25
CA LEU A 3 7.04 13.24 -6.61
C LEU A 3 6.97 12.37 -7.88
N LEU A 4 7.64 12.80 -8.95
CA LEU A 4 7.68 12.09 -10.24
C LEU A 4 8.34 10.71 -10.10
N PHE A 5 9.44 10.64 -9.37
CA PHE A 5 10.15 9.39 -9.13
C PHE A 5 9.33 8.43 -8.25
N SER A 6 8.64 8.94 -7.22
CA SER A 6 7.70 8.17 -6.40
C SER A 6 6.52 7.62 -7.22
N PHE A 7 6.03 8.33 -8.25
CA PHE A 7 5.01 7.77 -9.15
C PHE A 7 5.53 6.56 -9.92
N VAL A 8 6.78 6.59 -10.39
CA VAL A 8 7.41 5.45 -11.08
C VAL A 8 7.56 4.27 -10.13
N VAL A 9 8.05 4.50 -8.90
CA VAL A 9 8.18 3.46 -7.88
C VAL A 9 6.82 2.84 -7.53
N SER A 10 5.79 3.68 -7.36
CA SER A 10 4.42 3.20 -7.12
C SER A 10 3.88 2.37 -8.29
N ALA A 11 4.18 2.73 -9.55
CA ALA A 11 3.70 1.99 -10.73
C ALA A 11 4.29 0.58 -10.77
N LEU A 12 5.58 0.48 -10.51
CA LEU A 12 6.30 -0.78 -10.50
C LEU A 12 5.89 -1.65 -9.32
N ASN A 13 5.65 -1.05 -8.15
CA ASN A 13 5.12 -1.78 -7.01
C ASN A 13 3.71 -2.34 -7.29
N GLU A 14 2.86 -1.57 -7.95
CA GLU A 14 1.50 -2.03 -8.28
C GLU A 14 1.50 -3.14 -9.35
N PHE A 15 2.37 -3.03 -10.35
CA PHE A 15 2.61 -4.10 -11.32
C PHE A 15 3.04 -5.39 -10.61
N TRP A 16 3.97 -5.28 -9.66
CA TRP A 16 4.44 -6.41 -8.86
C TRP A 16 3.32 -7.02 -8.00
N LEU A 17 2.49 -6.19 -7.33
CA LEU A 17 1.38 -6.66 -6.52
C LEU A 17 0.26 -7.32 -7.33
N THR A 18 0.02 -6.84 -8.55
CA THR A 18 -1.01 -7.38 -9.45
C THR A 18 -0.63 -8.77 -9.98
N TYR A 19 0.66 -9.01 -10.23
CA TYR A 19 1.12 -10.21 -10.93
C TYR A 19 1.49 -11.38 -10.01
N LEU A 20 1.79 -11.14 -8.73
CA LEU A 20 2.42 -12.16 -7.87
C LEU A 20 1.56 -12.75 -6.75
N ASP A 21 0.27 -12.40 -6.65
CA ASP A 21 -0.69 -12.95 -5.67
C ASP A 21 -0.16 -13.06 -4.23
N LYS A 22 0.85 -12.25 -3.86
CA LYS A 22 1.55 -12.37 -2.58
C LYS A 22 0.60 -12.19 -1.40
N ARG A 23 -0.50 -11.46 -1.58
CA ARG A 23 -1.54 -11.30 -0.56
C ARG A 23 -2.24 -12.64 -0.28
N ALA A 24 -2.60 -13.38 -1.32
CA ALA A 24 -3.19 -14.70 -1.19
C ALA A 24 -2.20 -15.68 -0.51
N ASP A 25 -0.91 -15.61 -0.85
CA ASP A 25 0.14 -16.39 -0.17
C ASP A 25 0.22 -16.10 1.33
N PHE A 26 0.25 -14.83 1.73
CA PHE A 26 0.32 -14.42 3.13
C PHE A 26 -0.96 -14.78 3.90
N LEU A 27 -2.13 -14.65 3.26
CA LEU A 27 -3.39 -15.08 3.84
C LEU A 27 -3.39 -16.59 4.09
N LYS A 28 -2.99 -17.38 3.11
CA LYS A 28 -2.88 -18.84 3.24
C LYS A 28 -1.92 -19.24 4.35
N GLN A 29 -0.72 -18.63 4.40
CA GLN A 29 0.23 -18.85 5.51
C GLN A 29 -0.36 -18.45 6.86
N GLY A 30 -1.15 -17.37 6.90
CA GLY A 30 -1.89 -16.95 8.08
C GLY A 30 -2.88 -18.00 8.56
N LEU A 31 -3.66 -18.58 7.64
CA LEU A 31 -4.60 -19.65 7.92
C LEU A 31 -3.90 -20.94 8.35
N GLU A 32 -2.78 -21.30 7.71
CA GLU A 32 -1.94 -22.43 8.11
C GLU A 32 -1.41 -22.29 9.53
N GLN A 33 -1.00 -21.08 9.94
CA GLN A 33 -0.57 -20.84 11.31
C GLN A 33 -1.73 -20.76 12.32
N LEU A 34 -2.90 -20.31 11.88
CA LEU A 34 -4.09 -20.18 12.71
C LEU A 34 -4.68 -21.55 13.02
N LEU A 35 -4.94 -22.35 11.98
CA LEU A 35 -5.60 -23.65 12.10
C LEU A 35 -4.60 -24.78 12.41
N GLN A 36 -3.34 -24.66 11.95
CA GLN A 36 -2.29 -25.67 12.11
C GLN A 36 -2.71 -27.08 11.64
N ASP A 37 -3.59 -27.12 10.66
CA ASP A 37 -4.14 -28.34 10.07
C ASP A 37 -4.35 -28.07 8.56
N PRO A 38 -3.46 -28.57 7.69
CA PRO A 38 -3.52 -28.31 6.25
C PRO A 38 -4.85 -28.74 5.60
N GLU A 39 -5.46 -29.83 6.06
CA GLU A 39 -6.75 -30.29 5.52
C GLU A 39 -7.87 -29.34 5.93
N LYS A 40 -7.85 -28.84 7.16
CA LYS A 40 -8.85 -27.86 7.61
C LYS A 40 -8.69 -26.51 6.90
N VAL A 41 -7.45 -26.08 6.62
CA VAL A 41 -7.19 -24.89 5.80
C VAL A 41 -7.78 -25.08 4.40
N ARG A 42 -7.53 -26.23 3.76
CA ARG A 42 -8.08 -26.53 2.44
C ARG A 42 -9.61 -26.51 2.45
N GLN A 43 -10.24 -27.17 3.42
CA GLN A 43 -11.71 -27.18 3.57
C GLN A 43 -12.31 -25.78 3.79
N VAL A 44 -11.61 -24.91 4.53
CA VAL A 44 -12.04 -23.51 4.72
C VAL A 44 -11.90 -22.71 3.42
N LEU A 45 -10.82 -22.90 2.66
CA LEU A 45 -10.61 -22.20 1.39
C LEU A 45 -11.61 -22.64 0.30
N GLU A 46 -11.93 -23.93 0.24
CA GLU A 46 -12.93 -24.50 -0.69
C GLU A 46 -14.39 -24.22 -0.26
N HIS A 47 -14.61 -23.67 0.92
CA HIS A 47 -15.95 -23.36 1.39
C HIS A 47 -16.60 -22.30 0.49
N GLY A 48 -17.85 -22.49 0.08
CA GLY A 48 -18.49 -21.64 -0.95
C GLY A 48 -18.47 -20.13 -0.66
N LEU A 49 -18.58 -19.72 0.61
CA LEU A 49 -18.48 -18.29 0.99
C LEU A 49 -17.06 -17.71 0.90
N VAL A 50 -16.03 -18.56 0.95
CA VAL A 50 -14.62 -18.19 0.87
C VAL A 50 -14.13 -18.32 -0.57
N ASP A 51 -14.47 -19.41 -1.25
CA ASP A 51 -14.13 -19.66 -2.66
C ASP A 51 -14.72 -18.57 -3.58
N ALA A 52 -15.93 -18.09 -3.27
CA ALA A 52 -16.55 -16.98 -4.01
C ALA A 52 -15.76 -15.65 -3.94
N LEU A 53 -14.82 -15.50 -2.99
CA LEU A 53 -13.94 -14.34 -2.89
C LEU A 53 -12.66 -14.50 -3.73
N SER A 54 -12.44 -15.68 -4.30
CA SER A 54 -11.28 -15.98 -5.14
C SER A 54 -11.52 -15.57 -6.59
N ARG A 55 -10.43 -15.35 -7.35
CA ARG A 55 -10.53 -14.96 -8.77
C ARG A 55 -10.86 -16.14 -9.70
N SER A 56 -10.67 -17.36 -9.22
CA SER A 56 -10.80 -18.60 -9.99
C SER A 56 -11.33 -19.67 -9.06
N THR A 57 -12.23 -20.53 -9.51
CA THR A 57 -12.76 -21.64 -8.70
C THR A 57 -11.65 -22.45 -8.05
N ASN A 58 -11.79 -22.72 -6.74
CA ASN A 58 -10.80 -23.33 -5.87
C ASN A 58 -9.49 -22.53 -5.74
N GLY A 59 -9.56 -21.22 -5.94
CA GLY A 59 -8.44 -20.30 -5.82
C GLY A 59 -8.21 -19.85 -4.38
N THR A 60 -7.04 -19.27 -4.10
CA THR A 60 -6.81 -18.61 -2.81
C THR A 60 -7.23 -17.13 -2.92
N PRO A 61 -8.20 -16.66 -2.14
CA PRO A 61 -8.59 -15.26 -2.16
C PRO A 61 -7.47 -14.37 -1.58
N SER A 62 -7.42 -13.11 -2.01
CA SER A 62 -6.46 -12.14 -1.46
C SER A 62 -6.86 -11.60 -0.08
N TYR A 63 -8.13 -11.76 0.30
CA TYR A 63 -8.67 -11.33 1.58
C TYR A 63 -9.92 -12.14 1.92
N ILE A 64 -10.12 -12.47 3.20
CA ILE A 64 -11.32 -13.10 3.73
C ILE A 64 -11.81 -12.26 4.91
N GLY A 65 -13.09 -11.88 4.91
CA GLY A 65 -13.71 -11.19 6.05
C GLY A 65 -14.00 -12.13 7.22
N VAL A 66 -14.24 -11.56 8.41
CA VAL A 66 -14.56 -12.31 9.63
C VAL A 66 -15.76 -13.22 9.44
N GLU A 67 -16.83 -12.72 8.83
CA GLU A 67 -18.08 -13.46 8.63
C GLU A 67 -17.92 -14.71 7.74
N PRO A 68 -17.40 -14.62 6.49
CA PRO A 68 -17.22 -15.80 5.65
C PRO A 68 -16.23 -16.80 6.26
N PHE A 69 -15.17 -16.33 6.94
CA PHE A 69 -14.27 -17.22 7.67
C PHE A 69 -14.98 -17.96 8.80
N THR A 70 -15.72 -17.25 9.64
CA THR A 70 -16.42 -17.81 10.80
C THR A 70 -17.45 -18.83 10.35
N ALA A 71 -18.23 -18.52 9.32
CA ALA A 71 -19.18 -19.45 8.73
C ALA A 71 -18.47 -20.71 8.18
N ALA A 72 -17.38 -20.54 7.43
CA ALA A 72 -16.62 -21.65 6.87
C ALA A 72 -16.05 -22.57 7.96
N VAL A 73 -15.45 -22.03 9.02
CA VAL A 73 -14.93 -22.83 10.13
C VAL A 73 -16.05 -23.60 10.82
N LEU A 74 -17.20 -22.99 11.08
CA LEU A 74 -18.32 -23.69 11.70
C LEU A 74 -18.79 -24.87 10.84
N ASP A 75 -18.89 -24.68 9.52
CA ASP A 75 -19.29 -25.73 8.57
C ASP A 75 -18.24 -26.85 8.46
N VAL A 76 -16.97 -26.52 8.56
CA VAL A 76 -15.83 -27.47 8.57
C VAL A 76 -15.78 -28.31 9.84
N ILE A 77 -16.30 -27.80 10.96
CA ILE A 77 -16.38 -28.51 12.24
C ILE A 77 -17.68 -29.31 12.33
N LYS A 78 -18.81 -28.70 11.94
CA LYS A 78 -20.14 -29.32 11.92
C LYS A 78 -20.92 -28.78 10.73
N SER A 79 -21.03 -29.57 9.67
CA SER A 79 -21.71 -29.15 8.43
C SER A 79 -23.16 -28.71 8.68
N ALA A 80 -23.60 -27.73 7.87
CA ALA A 80 -24.93 -27.15 8.00
C ALA A 80 -25.96 -28.15 7.47
N ASP A 81 -27.06 -28.31 8.19
CA ASP A 81 -28.24 -28.99 7.69
C ASP A 81 -29.33 -27.92 7.49
N PRO A 82 -29.81 -27.71 6.26
CA PRO A 82 -30.88 -26.75 5.97
C PRO A 82 -32.14 -26.94 6.81
N ASN A 83 -32.36 -28.14 7.36
CA ASN A 83 -33.56 -28.48 8.10
C ASN A 83 -33.40 -28.36 9.62
N THR A 84 -32.19 -28.06 10.11
CA THR A 84 -31.87 -28.12 11.54
C THR A 84 -31.18 -26.85 12.02
N VAL A 85 -31.75 -26.20 13.05
CA VAL A 85 -31.08 -25.08 13.73
C VAL A 85 -29.92 -25.60 14.56
N ARG A 86 -28.70 -25.17 14.22
CA ARG A 86 -27.50 -25.52 14.97
C ARG A 86 -27.55 -25.02 16.41
N LYS A 87 -27.22 -25.90 17.35
CA LYS A 87 -27.06 -25.57 18.77
C LYS A 87 -25.60 -25.63 19.16
N ILE A 88 -25.24 -24.96 20.24
CA ILE A 88 -23.85 -25.01 20.75
C ILE A 88 -23.42 -26.42 21.16
N SER A 89 -24.36 -27.26 21.61
CA SER A 89 -24.12 -28.66 21.97
C SER A 89 -23.60 -29.51 20.82
N ASP A 90 -23.99 -29.18 19.59
CA ASP A 90 -23.53 -29.87 18.37
C ASP A 90 -22.03 -29.63 18.17
N PHE A 91 -21.57 -28.40 18.47
CA PHE A 91 -20.18 -28.02 18.41
C PHE A 91 -19.37 -28.58 19.58
N GLN A 92 -19.91 -28.63 20.80
CA GLN A 92 -19.27 -29.31 21.94
C GLN A 92 -18.90 -30.76 21.60
N THR A 93 -19.86 -31.50 21.03
CA THR A 93 -19.64 -32.89 20.62
C THR A 93 -18.61 -32.99 19.49
N SER A 94 -18.73 -32.15 18.46
CA SER A 94 -17.86 -32.19 17.29
C SER A 94 -16.41 -31.79 17.63
N ILE A 95 -16.22 -30.78 18.49
CA ILE A 95 -14.90 -30.33 18.95
C ILE A 95 -14.26 -31.39 19.86
N ALA A 96 -15.03 -32.02 20.74
CA ALA A 96 -14.52 -33.09 21.60
C ALA A 96 -13.97 -34.27 20.78
N ALA A 97 -14.60 -34.58 19.64
CA ALA A 97 -14.21 -35.64 18.72
C ALA A 97 -13.00 -35.31 17.84
N LEU A 98 -12.56 -34.05 17.76
CA LEU A 98 -11.37 -33.68 16.98
C LEU A 98 -10.10 -34.36 17.53
N PRO A 99 -9.12 -34.66 16.67
CA PRO A 99 -7.80 -35.10 17.13
C PRO A 99 -7.16 -34.00 17.99
N ASN A 100 -6.22 -34.40 18.86
CA ASN A 100 -5.51 -33.45 19.70
C ASN A 100 -4.62 -32.53 18.85
N SER A 101 -5.11 -31.33 18.57
CA SER A 101 -4.45 -30.29 17.77
C SER A 101 -4.56 -28.92 18.42
N LYS A 102 -3.80 -27.94 17.93
CA LYS A 102 -3.92 -26.55 18.39
C LYS A 102 -5.27 -25.95 18.04
N LEU A 103 -5.86 -26.32 16.90
CA LEU A 103 -7.24 -25.96 16.55
C LEU A 103 -8.23 -26.42 17.62
N LYS A 104 -8.15 -27.69 18.04
CA LYS A 104 -9.01 -28.21 19.12
C LYS A 104 -8.82 -27.41 20.40
N GLN A 105 -7.58 -27.14 20.80
CA GLN A 105 -7.28 -26.35 22.01
C GLN A 105 -7.91 -24.95 21.93
N SER A 106 -7.76 -24.25 20.80
CA SER A 106 -8.33 -22.92 20.59
C SER A 106 -9.86 -22.94 20.59
N LEU A 107 -10.49 -23.85 19.86
CA LEU A 107 -11.94 -23.96 19.79
C LEU A 107 -12.55 -24.34 21.15
N THR A 108 -11.93 -25.26 21.89
CA THR A 108 -12.36 -25.61 23.25
C THR A 108 -12.28 -24.41 24.19
N ALA A 109 -11.20 -23.61 24.14
CA ALA A 109 -11.07 -22.43 24.98
C ALA A 109 -12.12 -21.35 24.64
N ILE A 110 -12.40 -21.15 23.35
CA ILE A 110 -13.45 -20.21 22.90
C ILE A 110 -14.83 -20.71 23.36
N LEU A 111 -15.08 -22.02 23.25
CA LEU A 111 -16.32 -22.65 23.67
C LEU A 111 -16.56 -22.54 25.17
N ASP A 112 -15.51 -22.72 25.98
CA ASP A 112 -15.55 -22.55 27.43
C ASP A 112 -15.91 -21.10 27.81
N SER A 113 -15.31 -20.11 27.12
CA SER A 113 -15.61 -18.69 27.33
C SER A 113 -16.99 -18.24 26.85
N ALA A 114 -17.69 -19.05 26.06
CA ALA A 114 -18.96 -18.69 25.43
C ALA A 114 -20.19 -19.03 26.30
N GLU A 115 -20.02 -19.65 27.47
CA GLU A 115 -21.09 -19.91 28.45
C GLU A 115 -22.39 -20.54 27.86
N ASN A 116 -22.26 -21.50 26.95
CA ASN A 116 -23.36 -22.12 26.19
C ASN A 116 -24.17 -21.17 25.27
N ASP A 117 -23.67 -19.97 24.97
CA ASP A 117 -24.25 -19.08 23.97
C ASP A 117 -23.57 -19.25 22.59
N LEU A 118 -24.38 -19.61 21.59
CA LEU A 118 -23.90 -19.78 20.22
C LEU A 118 -23.43 -18.45 19.62
N ALA A 119 -24.06 -17.32 19.94
CA ALA A 119 -23.65 -16.03 19.40
C ALA A 119 -22.26 -15.63 19.91
N SER A 120 -22.02 -15.81 21.21
CA SER A 120 -20.72 -15.60 21.85
C SER A 120 -19.65 -16.54 21.30
N PHE A 121 -19.98 -17.81 21.04
CA PHE A 121 -19.06 -18.75 20.40
C PHE A 121 -18.65 -18.30 18.99
N LYS A 122 -19.63 -17.91 18.15
CA LYS A 122 -19.36 -17.36 16.81
C LYS A 122 -18.48 -16.12 16.88
N LYS A 123 -18.82 -15.19 17.77
CA LYS A 123 -18.04 -13.97 17.98
C LYS A 123 -16.61 -14.30 18.41
N GLY A 124 -16.42 -15.24 19.33
CA GLY A 124 -15.10 -15.64 19.81
C GLY A 124 -14.21 -16.24 18.71
N ILE A 125 -14.78 -17.01 17.76
CA ILE A 125 -14.06 -17.46 16.56
C ILE A 125 -13.66 -16.27 15.69
N GLY A 126 -14.58 -15.32 15.49
CA GLY A 126 -14.31 -14.10 14.72
C GLY A 126 -13.19 -13.26 15.34
N ASP A 127 -13.26 -13.01 16.66
CA ASP A 127 -12.25 -12.24 17.40
C ASP A 127 -10.89 -12.96 17.42
N TRP A 128 -10.89 -14.30 17.39
CA TRP A 128 -9.67 -15.09 17.26
C TRP A 128 -9.03 -14.96 15.87
N TYR A 129 -9.86 -15.00 14.82
CA TYR A 129 -9.43 -14.76 13.45
C TYR A 129 -8.85 -13.35 13.27
N GLU A 130 -9.59 -12.33 13.70
CA GLU A 130 -9.21 -10.92 13.54
C GLU A 130 -7.83 -10.65 14.15
N ARG A 131 -7.61 -11.07 15.40
CA ARG A 131 -6.32 -10.93 16.09
C ARG A 131 -5.18 -11.66 15.36
N SER A 132 -5.47 -12.78 14.71
CA SER A 132 -4.46 -13.49 13.91
C SER A 132 -4.18 -12.78 12.59
N MET A 133 -5.21 -12.27 11.92
CA MET A 133 -5.07 -11.55 10.66
C MET A 133 -4.44 -10.17 10.83
N ASP A 134 -4.62 -9.50 11.97
CA ASP A 134 -3.87 -8.30 12.35
C ASP A 134 -2.36 -8.58 12.35
N ARG A 135 -1.95 -9.72 12.90
CA ARG A 135 -0.56 -10.14 12.93
C ARG A 135 -0.02 -10.42 11.52
N VAL A 136 -0.78 -11.18 10.72
CA VAL A 136 -0.44 -11.50 9.32
C VAL A 136 -0.31 -10.22 8.49
N THR A 137 -1.26 -9.29 8.66
CA THR A 137 -1.23 -7.96 8.06
C THR A 137 0.06 -7.25 8.45
N GLY A 138 0.42 -7.21 9.73
CA GLY A 138 1.66 -6.59 10.19
C GLY A 138 2.94 -7.22 9.60
N TRP A 139 2.95 -8.51 9.28
CA TRP A 139 4.08 -9.16 8.62
C TRP A 139 4.15 -8.80 7.14
N TYR A 140 3.01 -8.83 6.47
CA TYR A 140 2.88 -8.40 5.08
C TYR A 140 3.31 -6.93 4.91
N LYS A 141 2.85 -6.01 5.77
CA LYS A 141 3.24 -4.59 5.73
C LYS A 141 4.76 -4.43 5.84
N ARG A 142 5.42 -5.18 6.74
CA ARG A 142 6.88 -5.15 6.90
C ARG A 142 7.62 -5.71 5.69
N TYR A 143 7.12 -6.80 5.11
CA TYR A 143 7.66 -7.36 3.87
C TYR A 143 7.53 -6.36 2.71
N ALA A 144 6.33 -5.82 2.49
CA ALA A 144 6.03 -4.87 1.43
C ALA A 144 6.88 -3.60 1.56
N GLN A 145 7.06 -3.06 2.78
CA GLN A 145 7.89 -1.87 2.98
C GLN A 145 9.36 -2.10 2.64
N LYS A 146 9.93 -3.26 3.02
CA LYS A 146 11.31 -3.63 2.66
C LYS A 146 11.47 -3.82 1.16
N TRP A 147 10.49 -4.46 0.52
CA TRP A 147 10.44 -4.61 -0.92
C TRP A 147 10.40 -3.26 -1.63
N LEU A 148 9.51 -2.36 -1.21
CA LEU A 148 9.35 -1.03 -1.78
C LEU A 148 10.63 -0.19 -1.63
N LEU A 149 11.28 -0.26 -0.46
CA LEU A 149 12.56 0.38 -0.24
C LEU A 149 13.65 -0.18 -1.16
N GLY A 150 13.73 -1.51 -1.30
CA GLY A 150 14.68 -2.16 -2.20
C GLY A 150 14.46 -1.77 -3.67
N LEU A 151 13.19 -1.76 -4.11
CA LEU A 151 12.80 -1.33 -5.45
C LEU A 151 13.18 0.14 -5.70
N ALA A 152 12.86 1.02 -4.76
CA ALA A 152 13.18 2.44 -4.83
C ALA A 152 14.70 2.69 -4.89
N LEU A 153 15.48 2.00 -4.06
CA LEU A 153 16.95 2.09 -4.06
C LEU A 153 17.53 1.58 -5.38
N GLY A 154 17.05 0.42 -5.86
CA GLY A 154 17.48 -0.15 -7.13
C GLY A 154 17.22 0.79 -8.31
N LEU A 155 16.04 1.42 -8.35
CA LEU A 155 15.72 2.42 -9.37
C LEU A 155 16.55 3.70 -9.22
N ALA A 156 16.85 4.14 -7.99
CA ALA A 156 17.66 5.33 -7.79
C ALA A 156 19.07 5.15 -8.36
N VAL A 157 19.66 3.97 -8.17
CA VAL A 157 20.95 3.61 -8.79
C VAL A 157 20.81 3.44 -10.30
N LEU A 158 19.83 2.66 -10.76
CA LEU A 158 19.64 2.37 -12.20
C LEU A 158 19.43 3.64 -13.02
N CYS A 159 18.63 4.56 -12.52
CA CYS A 159 18.36 5.86 -13.16
C CYS A 159 19.39 6.94 -12.77
N ASN A 160 20.39 6.61 -11.95
CA ASN A 160 21.36 7.54 -11.37
C ASN A 160 20.71 8.84 -10.87
N VAL A 161 19.71 8.69 -9.99
CA VAL A 161 19.05 9.81 -9.32
C VAL A 161 19.76 10.03 -7.99
N ASP A 162 20.81 10.83 -8.01
CA ASP A 162 21.63 11.18 -6.85
C ASP A 162 21.17 12.51 -6.25
N THR A 163 20.49 12.47 -5.10
CA THR A 163 20.04 13.66 -4.36
C THR A 163 21.17 14.67 -4.11
N ILE A 164 22.35 14.21 -3.71
CA ILE A 164 23.44 15.09 -3.29
C ILE A 164 24.04 15.79 -4.51
N HIS A 165 24.25 15.04 -5.60
CA HIS A 165 24.72 15.63 -6.87
C HIS A 165 23.70 16.61 -7.45
N ILE A 166 22.41 16.26 -7.46
CA ILE A 166 21.32 17.13 -7.93
C ILE A 166 21.32 18.45 -7.14
N ILE A 167 21.37 18.39 -5.80
CA ILE A 167 21.40 19.59 -4.96
C ILE A 167 22.64 20.43 -5.26
N ARG A 168 23.82 19.80 -5.36
CA ARG A 168 25.07 20.51 -5.66
C ARG A 168 24.97 21.26 -6.99
N VAL A 169 24.59 20.58 -8.06
CA VAL A 169 24.49 21.16 -9.41
C VAL A 169 23.43 22.28 -9.46
N LEU A 170 22.25 22.06 -8.89
CA LEU A 170 21.18 23.09 -8.87
C LEU A 170 21.56 24.30 -8.01
N SER A 171 22.21 24.09 -6.87
CA SER A 171 22.64 25.19 -6.00
C SER A 171 23.79 26.02 -6.60
N SER A 172 24.63 25.40 -7.42
CA SER A 172 25.76 26.07 -8.08
C SER A 172 25.39 26.74 -9.40
N ASN A 173 24.20 26.47 -9.97
CA ASN A 173 23.78 27.03 -11.25
C ASN A 173 22.38 27.68 -11.17
N PRO A 174 22.30 29.00 -10.92
CA PRO A 174 21.03 29.73 -10.76
C PRO A 174 20.12 29.68 -12.00
N GLN A 175 20.71 29.63 -13.21
CA GLN A 175 19.94 29.55 -14.46
C GLN A 175 19.25 28.19 -14.58
N LEU A 176 20.01 27.11 -14.35
CA LEU A 176 19.46 25.75 -14.37
C LEU A 176 18.38 25.56 -13.31
N LEU A 177 18.57 26.15 -12.12
CA LEU A 177 17.55 26.17 -11.07
C LEU A 177 16.27 26.88 -11.53
N ALA A 178 16.38 28.06 -12.14
CA ALA A 178 15.23 28.82 -12.64
C ALA A 178 14.48 28.04 -13.73
N ASP A 179 15.20 27.44 -14.68
CA ASP A 179 14.61 26.64 -15.76
C ASP A 179 13.91 25.39 -15.20
N THR A 180 14.54 24.70 -14.24
CA THR A 180 13.95 23.55 -13.53
C THR A 180 12.65 23.92 -12.82
N VAL A 181 12.63 25.07 -12.12
CA VAL A 181 11.45 25.57 -11.41
C VAL A 181 10.34 25.95 -12.39
N ASN A 182 10.67 26.63 -13.49
CA ASN A 182 9.69 27.04 -14.51
C ASN A 182 9.01 25.82 -15.14
N GLN A 183 9.78 24.77 -15.46
CA GLN A 183 9.23 23.52 -15.95
C GLN A 183 8.36 22.81 -14.91
N ALA A 184 8.79 22.75 -13.64
CA ALA A 184 8.01 22.17 -12.57
C ALA A 184 6.66 22.89 -12.38
N VAL A 185 6.65 24.22 -12.42
CA VAL A 185 5.41 25.02 -12.32
C VAL A 185 4.46 24.72 -13.48
N ASN A 186 4.97 24.58 -14.70
CA ASN A 186 4.16 24.28 -15.87
C ASN A 186 3.56 22.86 -15.81
N THR A 187 4.34 21.87 -15.36
CA THR A 187 3.84 20.50 -15.17
C THR A 187 2.75 20.41 -14.10
N VAL A 188 2.90 21.13 -12.97
CA VAL A 188 1.86 21.20 -11.93
C VAL A 188 0.62 21.89 -12.46
N LYS A 189 0.74 23.05 -13.13
CA LYS A 189 -0.42 23.73 -13.74
C LYS A 189 -1.19 22.84 -14.71
N ALA A 190 -0.48 22.07 -15.55
CA ALA A 190 -1.09 21.12 -16.48
C ALA A 190 -1.77 19.94 -15.75
N ALA A 191 -1.17 19.45 -14.66
CA ALA A 191 -1.72 18.38 -13.84
C ALA A 191 -2.96 18.82 -13.05
N THR A 192 -3.00 20.05 -12.51
CA THR A 192 -4.15 20.59 -11.77
C THR A 192 -5.37 20.78 -12.66
N SER A 193 -5.20 20.97 -13.97
CA SER A 193 -6.30 20.99 -14.94
C SER A 193 -6.93 19.61 -15.19
N HIS A 194 -6.27 18.52 -14.78
CA HIS A 194 -6.76 17.14 -14.90
C HIS A 194 -7.05 16.47 -13.53
N ALA A 195 -6.69 17.10 -12.41
CA ALA A 195 -6.83 16.56 -11.05
C ALA A 195 -8.20 16.85 -10.41
N GLY A 196 -9.26 16.76 -11.21
CA GLY A 196 -10.65 16.80 -10.76
C GLY A 196 -11.25 15.41 -10.54
N ALA A 197 -10.48 14.37 -10.22
CA ALA A 197 -10.98 13.09 -9.71
C ALA A 197 -9.80 12.14 -9.34
N ASN A 198 -9.83 11.61 -8.11
CA ASN A 198 -9.21 10.35 -7.70
C ASN A 198 -7.68 10.25 -7.56
N SER A 199 -7.01 11.24 -6.95
CA SER A 199 -5.63 11.09 -6.45
C SER A 199 -5.57 10.98 -4.92
N SER A 200 -6.46 10.16 -4.35
CA SER A 200 -6.36 9.67 -2.97
C SER A 200 -6.16 8.17 -3.00
N THR A 201 -5.03 7.70 -3.55
CA THR A 201 -4.60 6.34 -3.27
C THR A 201 -3.87 6.41 -1.94
N ALA A 202 -4.52 5.92 -0.88
CA ALA A 202 -3.88 5.64 0.40
C ALA A 202 -2.54 4.89 0.15
N PRO A 203 -1.55 4.97 1.06
CA PRO A 203 -0.35 4.14 0.93
C PRO A 203 -0.78 2.71 0.61
N ALA A 204 -0.21 2.13 -0.46
CA ALA A 204 -0.61 0.87 -1.14
C ALA A 204 -0.50 -0.41 -0.27
N ILE A 205 -0.55 -0.22 1.04
CA ILE A 205 -0.30 -1.14 2.13
C ILE A 205 -1.60 -1.35 2.95
N GLU A 206 -2.67 -0.58 2.70
CA GLU A 206 -3.99 -0.86 3.27
C GLU A 206 -4.80 -1.90 2.46
N PRO A 207 -5.42 -2.89 3.13
CA PRO A 207 -6.26 -3.89 2.48
C PRO A 207 -7.62 -3.26 2.13
N ALA A 208 -7.76 -2.74 0.92
CA ALA A 208 -9.07 -2.43 0.35
C ALA A 208 -9.69 -3.70 -0.27
N PRO A 209 -11.01 -3.91 -0.16
CA PRO A 209 -11.70 -5.02 -0.80
C PRO A 209 -11.68 -4.85 -2.34
N ASN A 210 -11.44 -5.96 -3.04
CA ASN A 210 -11.04 -5.96 -4.45
C ASN A 210 -12.26 -5.90 -5.39
N THR A 211 -12.31 -4.91 -6.28
CA THR A 211 -13.00 -5.00 -7.58
C THR A 211 -11.96 -4.90 -8.70
N THR A 212 -11.86 -5.93 -9.53
CA THR A 212 -10.73 -6.15 -10.46
C THR A 212 -10.75 -5.23 -11.69
N GLU A 213 -11.89 -4.61 -12.02
CA GLU A 213 -11.95 -3.57 -13.04
C GLU A 213 -11.18 -2.30 -12.61
N ASP A 214 -11.11 -2.04 -11.31
CA ASP A 214 -10.37 -0.90 -10.77
C ASP A 214 -8.87 -1.12 -10.76
N ALA A 215 -8.39 -2.35 -10.53
CA ALA A 215 -6.95 -2.64 -10.43
C ALA A 215 -6.23 -2.51 -11.78
N THR A 216 -6.79 -3.06 -12.87
CA THR A 216 -6.18 -2.97 -14.22
C THR A 216 -6.23 -1.53 -14.75
N GLN A 217 -7.30 -0.80 -14.47
CA GLN A 217 -7.39 0.63 -14.78
C GLN A 217 -6.46 1.47 -13.90
N ALA A 218 -6.32 1.14 -12.61
CA ALA A 218 -5.38 1.81 -11.72
C ALA A 218 -3.94 1.62 -12.20
N VAL A 219 -3.54 0.40 -12.55
CA VAL A 219 -2.20 0.10 -13.09
C VAL A 219 -1.96 0.86 -14.40
N SER A 220 -2.90 0.84 -15.35
CA SER A 220 -2.71 1.57 -16.61
C SER A 220 -2.64 3.10 -16.42
N ARG A 221 -3.44 3.67 -15.50
CA ARG A 221 -3.33 5.09 -15.10
C ARG A 221 -1.97 5.39 -14.46
N LEU A 222 -1.48 4.52 -13.58
CA LEU A 222 -0.22 4.73 -12.88
C LEU A 222 1.00 4.55 -13.80
N VAL A 223 0.94 3.62 -14.75
CA VAL A 223 1.96 3.44 -15.81
C VAL A 223 1.97 4.64 -16.76
N ASN A 224 0.80 5.14 -17.19
CA ASN A 224 0.74 6.35 -18.01
C ASN A 224 1.29 7.57 -17.25
N THR A 225 0.96 7.69 -15.96
CA THR A 225 1.50 8.74 -15.09
C THR A 225 3.01 8.62 -14.93
N ALA A 226 3.54 7.40 -14.75
CA ALA A 226 4.97 7.13 -14.66
C ALA A 226 5.71 7.43 -15.98
N ASN A 227 5.12 7.09 -17.13
CA ASN A 227 5.69 7.41 -18.45
C ASN A 227 5.75 8.92 -18.69
N VAL A 228 4.67 9.64 -18.38
CA VAL A 228 4.64 11.11 -18.44
C VAL A 228 5.65 11.70 -17.45
N ALA A 229 5.74 11.17 -16.25
CA ALA A 229 6.70 11.60 -15.24
C ALA A 229 8.15 11.40 -15.69
N MET A 230 8.48 10.26 -16.29
CA MET A 230 9.82 9.96 -16.80
C MET A 230 10.19 10.90 -17.96
N ASN A 231 9.29 11.10 -18.93
CA ASN A 231 9.51 12.02 -20.05
C ASN A 231 9.72 13.47 -19.56
N ASN A 232 8.98 13.89 -18.54
CA ASN A 232 9.19 15.19 -17.91
C ASN A 232 10.53 15.27 -17.19
N LEU A 233 10.97 14.22 -16.48
CA LEU A 233 12.28 14.22 -15.80
C LEU A 233 13.45 14.37 -16.79
N THR A 234 13.39 13.74 -17.96
CA THR A 234 14.43 13.87 -19.00
C THR A 234 14.50 15.29 -19.57
N ASN A 235 13.39 16.00 -19.66
CA ASN A 235 13.32 17.36 -20.24
C ASN A 235 13.77 18.47 -19.27
N VAL A 236 13.86 18.20 -17.97
CA VAL A 236 14.15 19.21 -16.92
C VAL A 236 15.64 19.55 -16.81
N GLY A 237 16.52 18.95 -17.63
CA GLY A 237 17.95 19.27 -17.62
C GLY A 237 18.68 18.94 -16.31
N VAL A 238 18.02 18.17 -15.45
CA VAL A 238 18.58 17.69 -14.18
C VAL A 238 19.68 16.65 -14.50
N PRO A 239 20.81 16.64 -13.78
CA PRO A 239 21.84 15.61 -13.93
C PRO A 239 21.35 14.26 -13.39
N ILE A 240 20.53 13.58 -14.18
CA ILE A 240 20.05 12.21 -13.95
C ILE A 240 20.54 11.29 -15.07
N GLY A 241 20.63 10.00 -14.78
CA GLY A 241 21.06 8.99 -15.75
C GLY A 241 22.58 8.80 -15.79
N TRP A 242 22.98 7.72 -16.47
CA TRP A 242 24.38 7.35 -16.63
C TRP A 242 24.94 8.01 -17.89
N SER A 243 25.92 8.89 -17.71
CA SER A 243 26.67 9.56 -18.79
C SER A 243 28.17 9.36 -18.61
N GLU A 244 28.96 9.62 -19.66
CA GLU A 244 30.42 9.57 -19.55
C GLU A 244 30.96 10.55 -18.50
N SER A 245 30.38 11.76 -18.42
CA SER A 245 30.70 12.74 -17.37
C SER A 245 30.38 12.24 -15.96
N GLN A 246 29.29 11.47 -15.79
CA GLN A 246 28.95 10.86 -14.52
C GLN A 246 29.96 9.77 -14.11
N TRP A 247 30.38 8.92 -15.06
CA TRP A 247 31.40 7.92 -14.80
C TRP A 247 32.74 8.54 -14.39
N GLN A 248 33.10 9.67 -15.01
CA GLN A 248 34.28 10.44 -14.61
C GLN A 248 34.12 11.06 -13.22
N TYR A 249 32.94 11.63 -12.91
CA TYR A 249 32.62 12.19 -11.60
C TYR A 249 32.73 11.13 -10.48
N LEU A 250 32.22 9.92 -10.71
CA LEU A 250 32.24 8.83 -9.73
C LEU A 250 33.60 8.12 -9.59
N ARG A 251 34.58 8.46 -10.43
CA ARG A 251 35.95 7.90 -10.33
C ARG A 251 36.66 8.40 -9.08
N ASP A 252 36.29 9.58 -8.58
CA ASP A 252 36.76 10.07 -7.29
C ASP A 252 36.06 9.34 -6.13
N PRO A 253 36.80 8.74 -5.18
CA PRO A 253 36.21 8.01 -4.05
C PRO A 253 35.28 8.88 -3.18
N GLY A 254 35.56 10.18 -3.03
CA GLY A 254 34.72 11.10 -2.27
C GLY A 254 33.38 11.34 -2.95
N HIS A 255 33.39 11.54 -4.26
CA HIS A 255 32.18 11.64 -5.06
C HIS A 255 31.37 10.34 -5.10
N LEU A 256 32.02 9.18 -5.20
CA LEU A 256 31.36 7.88 -5.11
C LEU A 256 30.64 7.69 -3.78
N PHE A 257 31.29 8.00 -2.65
CA PHE A 257 30.65 7.93 -1.34
C PHE A 257 29.44 8.87 -1.25
N SER A 258 29.59 10.10 -1.75
CA SER A 258 28.49 11.06 -1.79
C SER A 258 27.33 10.59 -2.67
N ALA A 259 27.61 9.89 -3.77
CA ALA A 259 26.60 9.36 -4.67
C ALA A 259 25.86 8.17 -4.06
N VAL A 260 26.56 7.27 -3.37
CA VAL A 260 25.93 6.18 -2.61
C VAL A 260 24.97 6.74 -1.56
N LEU A 261 25.39 7.77 -0.82
CA LEU A 261 24.51 8.44 0.14
C LEU A 261 23.35 9.16 -0.55
N GLY A 262 23.58 9.77 -1.70
CA GLY A 262 22.55 10.45 -2.49
C GLY A 262 21.50 9.50 -3.07
N TRP A 263 21.91 8.34 -3.60
CA TRP A 263 21.00 7.28 -4.03
C TRP A 263 20.21 6.72 -2.86
N PHE A 264 20.85 6.56 -1.69
CA PHE A 264 20.16 6.12 -0.47
C PHE A 264 19.07 7.11 -0.04
N LEU A 265 19.38 8.41 -0.03
CA LEU A 265 18.41 9.47 0.27
C LEU A 265 17.26 9.50 -0.74
N THR A 266 17.57 9.33 -2.03
CA THR A 266 16.54 9.24 -3.07
C THR A 266 15.65 8.02 -2.87
N GLY A 267 16.22 6.85 -2.62
CA GLY A 267 15.45 5.62 -2.38
C GLY A 267 14.54 5.74 -1.16
N LEU A 268 15.04 6.31 -0.05
CA LEU A 268 14.21 6.61 1.12
C LEU A 268 13.06 7.56 0.77
N ALA A 269 13.36 8.69 0.12
CA ALA A 269 12.36 9.66 -0.30
C ALA A 269 11.29 9.02 -1.21
N ALA A 270 11.71 8.17 -2.14
CA ALA A 270 10.81 7.53 -3.09
C ALA A 270 9.93 6.46 -2.44
N SER A 271 10.48 5.74 -1.46
CA SER A 271 9.76 4.69 -0.70
C SER A 271 8.60 5.23 0.15
N LEU A 272 8.56 6.54 0.43
CA LEU A 272 7.42 7.20 1.08
C LEU A 272 6.17 7.26 0.18
N GLY A 273 6.34 7.07 -1.13
CA GLY A 273 5.25 7.06 -2.10
C GLY A 273 4.80 8.45 -2.57
N ALA A 274 4.06 8.47 -3.68
CA ALA A 274 3.57 9.70 -4.29
C ALA A 274 2.58 10.50 -3.42
N PRO A 275 1.64 9.88 -2.66
CA PRO A 275 0.70 10.62 -1.82
C PRO A 275 1.37 11.51 -0.77
N PHE A 276 2.43 11.02 -0.12
CA PHE A 276 3.19 11.77 0.87
C PHE A 276 3.75 13.09 0.28
N TRP A 277 4.35 13.02 -0.92
CA TRP A 277 4.94 14.18 -1.58
C TRP A 277 3.89 15.13 -2.14
N PHE A 278 2.74 14.61 -2.59
CA PHE A 278 1.61 15.42 -3.01
C PHE A 278 1.04 16.24 -1.85
N ASP A 279 0.76 15.59 -0.72
CA ASP A 279 0.28 16.25 0.50
C ASP A 279 1.28 17.31 0.99
N THR A 280 2.57 16.97 0.97
CA THR A 280 3.65 17.90 1.34
C THR A 280 3.66 19.13 0.42
N LEU A 281 3.51 18.94 -0.89
CA LEU A 281 3.44 20.04 -1.87
C LEU A 281 2.20 20.90 -1.64
N GLN A 282 1.03 20.29 -1.45
CA GLN A 282 -0.23 20.98 -1.24
C GLN A 282 -0.18 21.85 0.04
N ARG A 283 0.39 21.32 1.12
CA ARG A 283 0.62 22.07 2.36
C ARG A 283 1.49 23.30 2.11
N PHE A 284 2.59 23.15 1.36
CA PHE A 284 3.50 24.25 1.06
C PHE A 284 2.85 25.36 0.19
N ILE A 285 2.09 24.97 -0.83
CA ILE A 285 1.36 25.92 -1.70
C ILE A 285 0.30 26.69 -0.90
N ASN A 286 -0.47 25.98 -0.07
CA ASN A 286 -1.54 26.59 0.74
C ASN A 286 -1.00 27.55 1.82
N VAL A 287 0.19 27.26 2.39
CA VAL A 287 0.86 28.17 3.32
C VAL A 287 1.27 29.47 2.62
N ARG A 288 1.71 29.40 1.36
CA ARG A 288 2.07 30.60 0.57
C ARG A 288 0.84 31.41 0.13
N SER A 289 -0.32 30.78 -0.07
CA SER A 289 -1.55 31.49 -0.46
C SER A 289 -2.25 32.23 0.68
N ASN A 290 -2.09 31.77 1.93
CA ASN A 290 -2.66 32.42 3.12
C ASN A 290 -1.82 33.62 3.64
N GLY A 291 -0.74 33.99 2.94
CA GLY A 291 0.17 35.08 3.31
C GLY A 291 -0.08 36.43 2.63
N ARG A 292 -1.24 36.66 1.98
CA ARG A 292 -1.67 38.01 1.60
C ARG A 292 -2.56 38.58 2.70
N SER A 293 -2.10 39.66 3.35
CA SER A 293 -2.82 40.39 4.39
C SER A 293 -4.16 40.96 3.90
N PRO A 294 -5.16 41.11 4.79
CA PRO A 294 -6.43 41.73 4.49
C PRO A 294 -6.30 43.25 4.56
N ASP A 295 -6.19 43.93 3.42
CA ASP A 295 -6.38 45.38 3.37
C ASP A 295 -7.22 45.73 2.14
N GLU A 296 -8.54 45.75 2.34
CA GLU A 296 -9.36 46.87 1.90
C GLU A 296 -10.64 46.89 2.75
N LYS A 297 -10.50 47.34 4.01
CA LYS A 297 -11.63 47.92 4.75
C LYS A 297 -11.49 49.43 4.70
N ASP A 298 -12.48 50.03 4.04
CA ASP A 298 -13.20 51.21 4.52
C ASP A 298 -12.40 52.53 4.54
N ILE A 299 -12.29 53.17 3.37
CA ILE A 299 -12.28 54.64 3.29
C ILE A 299 -13.73 55.07 3.03
N GLY A 300 -14.57 54.91 4.06
CA GLY A 300 -15.81 55.65 4.18
C GLY A 300 -15.46 57.12 4.45
N THR A 301 -15.51 57.93 3.41
CA THR A 301 -15.38 59.38 3.46
C THR A 301 -16.42 59.95 4.44
N LYS A 302 -15.97 60.34 5.63
CA LYS A 302 -16.61 61.38 6.43
C LYS A 302 -16.13 62.73 5.90
N GLU A 303 -17.05 63.54 5.38
CA GLU A 303 -17.12 65.02 5.49
C GLU A 303 -18.55 65.39 5.03
N THR A 304 -19.50 65.68 5.92
CA THR A 304 -19.78 66.89 6.74
C THR A 304 -20.82 67.80 6.07
N SER A 305 -21.85 68.12 6.87
CA SER A 305 -22.74 69.29 6.83
C SER A 305 -23.47 69.67 5.55
#